data_AF-A0A6N6MI30-F1
#
_entry.id   AF-A0A6N6MI30-F1
#
_cell.length_a   1.000
_cell.length_b   1.000
_cell.length_c   1.000
_cell.angle_alpha   90.00
_cell.angle_beta   90.00
_cell.angle_gamma   90.00
#
_symmetry.space_group_name_H-M   'P 1'
#
loop_
_entity.id
_entity.type
_entity.pdbx_description
1 polymer ?
#
loop_
_entity_poly.entity_id
_entity_poly.type
_entity_poly.pdbx_seq_one_letter_code
_entity_poly.pdbx_strand_id
1 'polypeptide(L)' 'MDDEAYAIRTRPAHEIGQKLDDLSVDDLDLRIAALRAEIERLEAARAAKQAALAAAGSIFRL' A
#
# COMPACT_ATOMS: atom_id res chain seq x y z
N MET A 1 26.26 -21.57 11.91
CA MET A 1 25.59 -21.57 10.59
C MET A 1 24.28 -20.88 10.88
N ASP A 2 24.32 -19.56 10.89
CA ASP A 2 23.19 -18.75 11.28
C ASP A 2 22.30 -18.65 10.06
N ASP A 3 21.17 -19.34 10.12
CA ASP A 3 20.13 -19.35 9.10
C ASP A 3 19.49 -17.95 9.06
N GLU A 4 20.20 -17.01 8.47
CA GLU A 4 19.70 -15.71 8.08
C GLU A 4 18.70 -15.95 6.95
N ALA A 5 17.46 -16.18 7.35
CA ALA A 5 16.30 -16.24 6.49
C ALA A 5 16.35 -15.04 5.54
N TYR A 6 16.84 -15.30 4.32
CA TYR A 6 16.71 -14.41 3.18
C TYR A 6 15.22 -14.15 3.04
N ALA A 7 14.74 -13.05 3.62
CA ALA A 7 13.41 -12.56 3.38
C ALA A 7 13.36 -12.27 1.89
N ILE A 8 12.82 -13.23 1.11
CA ILE A 8 12.57 -13.08 -0.31
C ILE A 8 11.59 -11.91 -0.38
N ARG A 9 12.13 -10.71 -0.61
CA ARG A 9 11.33 -9.55 -0.96
C ARG A 9 10.82 -9.84 -2.36
N THR A 10 9.65 -10.45 -2.44
CA THR A 10 8.92 -10.61 -3.69
C THR A 10 8.83 -9.23 -4.31
N ARG A 11 9.42 -9.09 -5.49
CA ARG A 11 9.37 -7.85 -6.26
C ARG A 11 7.88 -7.47 -6.41
N PRO A 12 7.50 -6.21 -6.17
CA PRO A 12 6.11 -5.81 -6.33
C PRO A 12 5.64 -6.19 -7.74
N ALA A 13 4.47 -6.81 -7.84
CA ALA A 13 3.90 -7.25 -9.12
C ALA A 13 3.65 -6.09 -10.09
N HIS A 14 3.63 -4.86 -9.59
CA HIS A 14 3.46 -3.64 -10.34
C HIS A 14 4.22 -2.47 -9.70
N GLU A 15 4.83 -1.62 -10.53
CA GLU A 15 5.55 -0.41 -10.12
C GLU A 15 4.84 0.85 -10.66
N ILE A 16 4.70 1.89 -9.82
CA ILE A 16 4.05 3.14 -10.22
C ILE A 16 4.87 3.82 -11.33
N GLY A 17 4.22 4.17 -12.44
CA GLY A 17 4.87 4.82 -13.58
C GLY A 17 5.63 3.87 -14.51
N GLN A 18 5.54 2.54 -14.32
CA GLN A 18 6.11 1.60 -15.29
C GLN A 18 5.44 1.76 -16.68
N LYS A 19 6.20 1.43 -17.73
CA LYS A 19 5.65 1.34 -19.09
C LYS A 19 4.55 0.29 -19.18
N LEU A 20 3.56 0.55 -20.03
CA LEU A 20 2.38 -0.29 -20.21
C LEU A 20 2.34 -0.98 -21.58
N ASP A 21 3.33 -0.73 -22.43
CA ASP A 21 3.34 -1.12 -23.85
C ASP A 21 3.19 -2.65 -24.06
N ASP A 22 3.64 -3.45 -23.09
CA ASP A 22 3.61 -4.92 -23.13
C ASP A 22 2.40 -5.54 -22.37
N LEU A 23 1.49 -4.73 -21.81
CA LEU A 23 0.34 -5.22 -21.04
C LEU A 23 -0.91 -5.36 -21.91
N SER A 24 -1.65 -6.45 -21.73
CA SER A 24 -2.99 -6.60 -22.31
C SER A 24 -4.02 -5.73 -21.58
N VAL A 25 -5.22 -5.58 -22.17
CA VAL A 25 -6.33 -4.88 -21.52
C VAL A 25 -6.72 -5.56 -20.21
N ASP A 26 -6.79 -6.88 -20.19
CA ASP A 26 -7.13 -7.65 -18.99
C ASP A 26 -6.06 -7.48 -17.89
N ASP A 27 -4.78 -7.41 -18.27
CA ASP A 27 -3.69 -7.13 -17.32
C ASP A 27 -3.84 -5.73 -16.70
N LEU A 28 -4.22 -4.74 -17.51
CA LEU A 28 -4.49 -3.38 -17.03
C LEU A 28 -5.67 -3.37 -16.06
N ASP A 29 -6.75 -4.08 -16.36
CA ASP A 29 -7.93 -4.16 -15.50
C ASP A 29 -7.61 -4.80 -14.15
N LEU A 30 -6.91 -5.93 -14.14
CA LEU A 30 -6.45 -6.61 -12.92
C LEU A 30 -5.57 -5.68 -12.07
N ARG A 31 -4.67 -4.97 -12.72
CA ARG A 31 -3.76 -4.04 -12.06
C ARG A 31 -4.49 -2.83 -11.49
N ILE A 32 -5.44 -2.24 -12.23
CA ILE A 32 -6.27 -1.13 -11.76
C ILE A 32 -7.07 -1.57 -10.53
N ALA A 33 -7.67 -2.75 -10.56
CA ALA A 33 -8.41 -3.29 -9.42
C ALA A 33 -7.52 -3.42 -8.18
N ALA A 34 -6.31 -3.98 -8.33
CA ALA A 34 -5.35 -4.11 -7.24
C ALA A 34 -4.92 -2.75 -6.66
N LEU A 35 -4.63 -1.77 -7.52
CA LEU A 35 -4.25 -0.42 -7.09
C LEU A 35 -5.38 0.31 -6.36
N ARG A 36 -6.64 0.14 -6.79
CA ARG A 36 -7.81 0.71 -6.11
C ARG A 36 -7.98 0.14 -4.71
N ALA A 37 -7.89 -1.18 -4.56
CA ALA A 37 -7.95 -1.84 -3.26
C ALA A 37 -6.83 -1.33 -2.32
N GLU A 38 -5.63 -1.11 -2.87
CA GLU A 38 -4.51 -0.56 -2.10
C GLU A 38 -4.75 0.91 -1.69
N ILE A 39 -5.35 1.72 -2.56
CA ILE A 39 -5.76 3.09 -2.21
C ILE A 39 -6.75 3.09 -1.04
N GLU A 40 -7.79 2.25 -1.10
CA GLU A 40 -8.79 2.13 -0.02
C GLU A 40 -8.13 1.75 1.31
N ARG A 41 -7.20 0.78 1.27
CA ARG A 41 -6.43 0.36 2.45
C ARG A 41 -5.61 1.52 3.04
N LEU A 42 -4.95 2.30 2.19
CA LEU A 42 -4.14 3.45 2.60
C LEU A 42 -5.01 4.57 3.21
N GLU A 43 -6.17 4.85 2.61
CA GLU A 43 -7.13 5.83 3.13
C GLU A 43 -7.66 5.43 4.50
N ALA A 44 -8.04 4.16 4.68
CA ALA A 44 -8.47 3.64 5.98
C ALA A 44 -7.37 3.76 7.04
N ALA A 45 -6.13 3.40 6.70
CA ALA A 45 -4.98 3.54 7.60
C ALA A 45 -4.70 5.02 7.95
N ARG A 46 -4.83 5.93 6.99
CA ARG A 46 -4.69 7.37 7.22
C ARG A 46 -5.78 7.88 8.17
N ALA A 47 -7.04 7.51 7.95
CA ALA A 47 -8.15 7.90 8.81
C ALA A 47 -7.96 7.40 10.25
N ALA A 48 -7.54 6.14 10.42
CA ALA A 48 -7.23 5.58 11.74
C ALA A 48 -6.11 6.36 12.45
N LYS A 49 -5.04 6.72 11.73
CA LYS A 49 -3.94 7.54 12.29
C LYS A 49 -4.40 8.95 12.68
N GLN A 50 -5.26 9.57 11.88
CA GLN A 50 -5.82 10.89 12.19
C GLN A 50 -6.71 10.84 13.43
N ALA A 51 -7.56 9.81 13.56
CA ALA A 51 -8.38 9.60 14.75
C ALA A 51 -7.51 9.40 16.01
N ALA A 52 -6.45 8.61 15.91
CA ALA A 52 -5.50 8.42 17.00
C ALA A 52 -4.80 9.73 17.41
N LEU A 53 -4.39 10.56 16.43
CA LEU A 53 -3.77 11.85 16.69
C LEU A 53 -4.76 12.83 17.36
N ALA A 54 -6.01 12.89 16.90
CA ALA A 54 -7.03 13.74 17.48
C ALA A 54 -7.35 13.33 18.93
N ALA A 55 -7.46 12.02 19.20
CA ALA A 55 -7.66 11.49 20.54
C ALA A 55 -6.49 11.84 21.47
N ALA A 56 -5.24 11.71 20.99
CA ALA A 56 -4.06 12.11 21.74
C ALA A 56 -4.04 13.62 22.02
N GLY A 57 -4.32 14.47 21.01
CA GLY A 57 -4.41 15.91 21.18
C GLY A 57 -5.43 16.34 22.24
N SER A 58 -6.59 15.67 22.27
CA SER A 58 -7.63 15.92 23.28
C SER A 58 -7.20 15.52 24.69
N ILE A 59 -6.33 14.52 24.85
CA ILE A 59 -5.80 14.09 26.16
C ILE A 59 -4.70 15.04 26.63
N PHE A 60 -3.86 15.54 25.72
CA PHE A 60 -2.69 16.33 26.07
C PHE A 60 -2.90 17.86 26.13
N ARG A 61 -4.10 18.40 25.79
CA ARG A 61 -4.44 19.84 25.87
C ARG A 61 -3.25 20.75 25.49
N LEU A 62 -2.89 20.72 24.21
CA LEU A 62 -2.34 21.88 23.51
C LEU A 62 -3.50 22.65 22.86
#